data_AF-A0A356KRJ5-F1
#
_entry.id   AF-A0A356KRJ5-F1
#
_cell.length_a   1.000
_cell.length_b   1.000
_cell.length_c   1.000
_cell.angle_alpha   90.00
_cell.angle_beta   90.00
_cell.angle_gamma   90.00
#
_symmetry.space_group_name_H-M   'P 1'
#
loop_
_entity.id
_entity.type
_entity.pdbx_description
1 polymer ?
#
loop_
_entity_poly.entity_id
_entity_poly.type
_entity_poly.pdbx_seq_one_letter_code
_entity_poly.pdbx_strand_id
1 'polypeptide(L)'
;MGEVTSAAIHVRSRDRVALIDALGAVFGAEGLEPRPSARDDPEPPQGGVRLLVLPSSGPWTAVLPERPALAQRIASDLALAAKAPLVTLRLIDDAFAFAYEAYGPGGDLLDAYHSCPDAEKGYGEADASDEELERTRGQAEKLSALGVEGDLGELASVLKDARIERLADHDVGSSRFVDAEEPCRLFREQLGLSEQADEGFDALWELGLEKGDEDSLRYLVYAP
;
A
#
# COMPACT_ATOMS: atom_id res chain seq x y z
N MET A 1 -11.12 4.55 16.24
CA MET A 1 -10.33 3.43 15.71
C MET A 1 -10.12 3.76 14.26
N GLY A 2 -8.88 3.99 13.85
CA GLY A 2 -8.57 4.34 12.47
C GLY A 2 -8.87 3.17 11.54
N GLU A 3 -9.87 3.29 10.67
CA GLU A 3 -10.05 2.33 9.59
C GLU A 3 -9.02 2.62 8.49
N VAL A 4 -8.35 1.58 7.99
CA VAL A 4 -7.49 1.70 6.80
C VAL A 4 -8.42 1.82 5.60
N THR A 5 -8.53 3.01 5.03
CA THR A 5 -9.47 3.32 3.95
C THR A 5 -8.89 3.03 2.58
N SER A 6 -7.58 3.14 2.42
CA SER A 6 -6.87 2.74 1.21
C SER A 6 -5.52 2.12 1.52
N ALA A 7 -5.16 1.11 0.72
CA ALA A 7 -3.84 0.52 0.73
C ALA A 7 -3.45 0.10 -0.68
N ALA A 8 -2.25 0.45 -1.10
CA ALA A 8 -1.69 0.06 -2.38
C ALA A 8 -0.39 -0.72 -2.19
N ILE A 9 -0.18 -1.71 -3.05
CA ILE A 9 1.07 -2.48 -3.12
C ILE A 9 1.81 -2.08 -4.38
N HIS A 10 2.93 -1.40 -4.25
CA HIS A 10 3.77 -0.98 -5.36
C HIS A 10 4.91 -1.99 -5.54
N VAL A 11 4.84 -2.83 -6.57
CA VAL A 11 5.88 -3.80 -6.91
C VAL A 11 6.82 -3.21 -7.93
N ARG A 12 8.14 -3.31 -7.72
CA ARG A 12 9.16 -2.78 -8.65
C ARG A 12 9.34 -3.69 -9.87
N SER A 13 8.30 -3.83 -10.67
CA SER A 13 8.29 -4.58 -11.91
C SER A 13 7.41 -3.86 -12.94
N ARG A 14 7.83 -3.91 -14.20
CA ARG A 14 7.01 -3.51 -15.36
C ARG A 14 6.33 -4.70 -16.04
N ASP A 15 6.77 -5.91 -15.69
CA ASP A 15 6.22 -7.13 -16.26
C ASP A 15 4.93 -7.49 -15.53
N ARG A 16 3.81 -7.00 -16.06
CA ARG A 16 2.47 -7.25 -15.53
C ARG A 16 2.10 -8.75 -15.59
N VAL A 17 2.62 -9.50 -16.56
CA VAL A 17 2.33 -10.94 -16.68
C VAL A 17 3.00 -11.69 -15.53
N ALA A 18 4.29 -11.43 -15.31
CA ALA A 18 5.01 -12.02 -14.18
C ALA A 18 4.39 -11.65 -12.82
N LEU A 19 3.85 -10.42 -12.69
CA LEU A 19 3.14 -10.00 -11.48
C LEU A 19 1.81 -10.74 -11.29
N ILE A 20 1.04 -10.96 -12.37
CA ILE A 20 -0.19 -11.76 -12.31
C ILE A 20 0.12 -13.20 -11.93
N ASP A 21 1.16 -13.80 -12.50
CA ASP A 21 1.60 -15.16 -12.14
C ASP A 21 2.04 -15.22 -10.66
N ALA A 22 2.75 -14.20 -10.16
CA ALA A 22 3.15 -14.11 -8.76
C ALA A 22 1.93 -14.00 -7.83
N LEU A 23 0.94 -13.17 -8.16
CA LEU A 23 -0.33 -13.11 -7.42
C LEU A 23 -1.03 -14.48 -7.46
N GLY A 24 -1.03 -15.16 -8.60
CA GLY A 24 -1.56 -16.51 -8.74
C GLY A 24 -0.89 -17.53 -7.83
N ALA A 25 0.44 -17.44 -7.66
CA ALA A 25 1.17 -18.29 -6.73
C ALA A 25 0.82 -18.00 -5.26
N VAL A 26 0.70 -16.72 -4.88
CA VAL A 26 0.33 -16.30 -3.51
C VAL A 26 -1.07 -16.79 -3.15
N PHE A 27 -2.07 -16.51 -3.99
CA PHE A 27 -3.45 -16.90 -3.71
C PHE A 27 -3.71 -18.39 -3.93
N GLY A 28 -2.99 -19.03 -4.85
CA GLY A 28 -3.04 -20.48 -5.03
C GLY A 28 -2.59 -21.24 -3.77
N ALA A 29 -1.61 -20.69 -3.02
CA ALA A 29 -1.21 -21.25 -1.72
C ALA A 29 -2.32 -21.12 -0.65
N GLU A 30 -3.20 -20.12 -0.77
CA GLU A 30 -4.41 -19.96 0.06
C GLU A 30 -5.59 -20.82 -0.43
N GLY A 31 -5.41 -21.63 -1.48
CA GLY A 31 -6.47 -22.46 -2.07
C GLY A 31 -7.47 -21.67 -2.91
N LEU A 32 -7.12 -20.47 -3.36
CA LEU A 32 -7.93 -19.65 -4.25
C LEU A 32 -7.45 -19.79 -5.70
N GLU A 33 -8.39 -19.91 -6.62
CA GLU A 33 -8.11 -20.01 -8.05
C GLU A 33 -8.40 -18.68 -8.77
N PRO A 34 -7.54 -18.28 -9.72
CA PRO A 34 -7.80 -17.11 -10.55
C PRO A 34 -9.02 -17.40 -11.44
N ARG A 35 -10.04 -16.55 -11.34
CA ARG A 35 -11.15 -16.52 -12.28
C ARG A 35 -10.94 -15.38 -13.28
N PRO A 36 -11.12 -15.63 -14.59
CA PRO A 36 -11.08 -14.55 -15.58
C PRO A 36 -12.14 -13.52 -15.20
N SER A 37 -11.75 -12.25 -15.06
CA SER A 37 -12.74 -11.19 -15.06
C SER A 37 -13.17 -10.95 -16.50
N ALA A 38 -14.43 -11.22 -16.86
CA ALA A 38 -14.91 -10.74 -18.14
C ALA A 38 -15.03 -9.22 -18.07
N ARG A 39 -14.45 -8.53 -19.05
CA ARG A 39 -14.57 -7.08 -19.24
C ARG A 39 -16.04 -6.61 -19.33
N ASP A 40 -16.92 -7.53 -19.73
CA ASP A 40 -18.35 -7.31 -19.91
C ASP A 40 -19.22 -8.07 -18.89
N ASP A 41 -18.64 -8.61 -17.80
CA ASP A 41 -19.45 -9.23 -16.75
C ASP A 41 -20.24 -8.13 -16.03
N PRO A 42 -21.59 -8.12 -16.13
CA PRO A 42 -22.42 -7.08 -15.54
C PRO A 42 -22.43 -7.14 -14.02
N GLU A 43 -21.95 -8.25 -13.45
CA GLU A 43 -21.79 -8.44 -12.01
C GLU A 43 -20.43 -9.14 -11.76
N PRO A 44 -19.53 -8.56 -10.96
CA PRO A 44 -18.30 -9.24 -10.58
C PRO A 44 -18.63 -10.55 -9.85
N PRO A 45 -17.79 -11.59 -9.94
CA PRO A 45 -18.01 -12.86 -9.26
C PRO A 45 -18.32 -12.63 -7.78
N GLN A 46 -19.45 -13.15 -7.30
CA GLN A 46 -19.81 -13.02 -5.89
C GLN A 46 -18.91 -13.91 -5.04
N GLY A 47 -18.15 -13.28 -4.13
CA GLY A 47 -17.19 -13.95 -3.26
C GLY A 47 -15.79 -14.03 -3.87
N GLY A 48 -14.77 -14.01 -2.99
CA GLY A 48 -13.36 -14.05 -3.38
C GLY A 48 -12.60 -12.77 -3.05
N VAL A 49 -11.33 -12.75 -3.46
CA VAL A 49 -10.40 -11.62 -3.36
C VAL A 49 -10.36 -10.88 -4.69
N ARG A 50 -10.51 -9.56 -4.63
CA ARG A 50 -10.56 -8.66 -5.79
C ARG A 50 -9.40 -7.68 -5.75
N LEU A 51 -8.72 -7.54 -6.88
CA LEU A 51 -7.56 -6.67 -7.03
C LEU A 51 -7.61 -5.93 -8.37
N LEU A 52 -7.13 -4.70 -8.39
CA LEU A 52 -6.82 -3.96 -9.60
C LEU A 52 -5.30 -3.86 -9.76
N VAL A 53 -4.79 -4.17 -10.95
CA VAL A 53 -3.38 -3.95 -11.29
C VAL A 53 -3.32 -2.76 -12.23
N LEU A 54 -2.74 -1.67 -11.76
CA LEU A 54 -2.63 -0.43 -12.51
C LEU A 54 -1.53 -0.53 -13.59
N PRO A 55 -1.57 0.31 -14.63
CA PRO A 55 -0.43 0.51 -15.51
C PRO A 55 0.84 0.88 -14.72
N SER A 56 2.01 0.53 -15.26
CA SER A 56 3.27 0.87 -14.59
C SER A 56 3.52 2.37 -14.59
N SER A 57 3.87 2.94 -13.43
CA SER A 57 4.43 4.29 -13.28
C SER A 57 5.93 4.16 -13.00
N GLY A 58 6.77 4.69 -13.88
CA GLY A 58 8.23 4.50 -13.76
C GLY A 58 8.60 3.01 -13.69
N PRO A 59 9.37 2.55 -12.69
CA PRO A 59 9.71 1.14 -12.49
C PRO A 59 8.67 0.34 -11.68
N TRP A 60 7.56 0.97 -11.28
CA TRP A 60 6.58 0.41 -10.35
C TRP A 60 5.28 0.03 -11.06
N THR A 61 4.70 -1.09 -10.66
CA THR A 61 3.30 -1.44 -10.94
C THR A 61 2.57 -1.53 -9.61
N ALA A 62 1.43 -0.83 -9.51
CA ALA A 62 0.61 -0.83 -8.31
C ALA A 62 -0.47 -1.91 -8.39
N VAL A 63 -0.67 -2.63 -7.30
CA VAL A 63 -1.78 -3.55 -7.06
C VAL A 63 -2.65 -2.96 -5.95
N LEU A 64 -3.91 -2.75 -6.25
CA LEU A 64 -4.88 -2.16 -5.36
C LEU A 64 -5.91 -3.24 -4.96
N PRO A 65 -5.82 -3.80 -3.74
CA PRO A 65 -6.84 -4.70 -3.24
C PRO A 65 -8.13 -3.94 -2.92
N GLU A 66 -9.26 -4.58 -3.15
CA GLU A 66 -10.56 -4.04 -2.68
C GLU A 66 -10.57 -3.88 -1.16
N ARG A 67 -9.98 -4.84 -0.44
CA ARG A 67 -9.89 -4.82 1.02
C ARG A 67 -8.48 -4.37 1.43
N PRO A 68 -8.30 -3.16 1.98
CA PRO A 68 -6.98 -2.62 2.29
C PRO A 68 -6.13 -3.50 3.23
N ALA A 69 -6.75 -4.19 4.19
CA ALA A 69 -6.08 -5.12 5.09
C ALA A 69 -5.35 -6.27 4.37
N LEU A 70 -5.75 -6.59 3.13
CA LEU A 70 -5.08 -7.60 2.33
C LEU A 70 -3.67 -7.19 1.92
N ALA A 71 -3.42 -5.88 1.74
CA ALA A 71 -2.13 -5.38 1.27
C ALA A 71 -0.98 -5.81 2.19
N GLN A 72 -1.17 -5.71 3.51
CA GLN A 72 -0.18 -6.15 4.50
C GLN A 72 -0.04 -7.67 4.51
N ARG A 73 -1.16 -8.40 4.43
CA ARG A 73 -1.16 -9.86 4.53
C ARG A 73 -0.33 -10.52 3.44
N ILE A 74 -0.41 -10.01 2.21
CA ILE A 74 0.22 -10.65 1.05
C ILE A 74 1.58 -10.04 0.68
N ALA A 75 2.00 -8.96 1.32
CA ALA A 75 3.16 -8.17 0.91
C ALA A 75 4.45 -9.01 0.80
N SER A 76 4.82 -9.68 1.90
CA SER A 76 6.02 -10.51 1.98
C SER A 76 6.04 -11.63 0.93
N ASP A 77 4.94 -12.39 0.85
CA ASP A 77 4.80 -13.50 -0.10
C ASP A 77 4.80 -13.02 -1.55
N LEU A 78 4.18 -11.86 -1.82
CA LEU A 78 4.19 -11.26 -3.16
C LEU A 78 5.58 -10.77 -3.56
N ALA A 79 6.36 -10.18 -2.64
CA ALA A 79 7.76 -9.82 -2.89
C ALA A 79 8.57 -11.04 -3.35
N LEU A 80 8.40 -12.13 -2.61
CA LEU A 80 9.11 -13.38 -2.82
C LEU A 80 8.69 -14.04 -4.14
N ALA A 81 7.38 -14.10 -4.41
CA ALA A 81 6.84 -14.70 -5.62
C ALA A 81 7.21 -13.89 -6.87
N ALA A 82 7.11 -12.56 -6.81
CA ALA A 82 7.49 -11.66 -7.89
C ALA A 82 9.01 -11.53 -8.05
N LYS A 83 9.78 -11.92 -7.01
CA LYS A 83 11.24 -11.75 -6.91
C LYS A 83 11.65 -10.29 -7.14
N ALA A 84 10.82 -9.37 -6.62
CA ALA A 84 10.95 -7.94 -6.82
C ALA A 84 10.75 -7.22 -5.49
N PRO A 85 11.49 -6.13 -5.25
CA PRO A 85 11.20 -5.25 -4.13
C PRO A 85 9.78 -4.68 -4.24
N LEU A 86 9.13 -4.42 -3.10
CA LEU A 86 7.85 -3.71 -3.06
C LEU A 86 7.77 -2.70 -1.92
N VAL A 87 6.78 -1.82 -2.02
CA VAL A 87 6.34 -0.94 -0.95
C VAL A 87 4.84 -1.08 -0.80
N THR A 88 4.36 -1.39 0.40
CA THR A 88 2.95 -1.15 0.74
C THR A 88 2.81 0.26 1.28
N LEU A 89 1.78 0.96 0.85
CA LEU A 89 1.44 2.30 1.33
C LEU A 89 -0.01 2.31 1.77
N ARG A 90 -0.29 2.93 2.91
CA ARG A 90 -1.60 2.91 3.57
C ARG A 90 -1.97 4.31 4.06
N LEU A 91 -3.24 4.66 3.87
CA LEU A 91 -3.88 5.82 4.48
C LEU A 91 -4.93 5.35 5.48
N ILE A 92 -5.01 6.07 6.60
CA ILE A 92 -5.84 5.76 7.76
C ILE A 92 -6.66 7.03 8.07
N ASP A 93 -7.83 7.17 7.44
CA ASP A 93 -8.56 8.44 7.36
C ASP A 93 -9.05 8.94 8.72
N ASP A 94 -9.66 8.08 9.53
CA ASP A 94 -10.21 8.46 10.85
C ASP A 94 -9.15 8.98 11.84
N ALA A 95 -7.87 8.73 11.55
CA ALA A 95 -6.74 9.16 12.36
C ALA A 95 -5.80 10.14 11.63
N PHE A 96 -6.11 10.48 10.37
CA PHE A 96 -5.23 11.19 9.44
C PHE A 96 -3.79 10.69 9.54
N ALA A 97 -3.61 9.37 9.42
CA ALA A 97 -2.30 8.73 9.51
C ALA A 97 -1.93 8.06 8.18
N PHE A 98 -0.63 8.00 7.91
CA PHE A 98 -0.10 7.20 6.80
C PHE A 98 0.97 6.25 7.32
N ALA A 99 1.07 5.09 6.67
CA ALA A 99 2.05 4.08 7.00
C ALA A 99 2.59 3.43 5.73
N TYR A 100 3.84 2.96 5.77
CA TYR A 100 4.41 2.13 4.72
C TYR A 100 5.19 0.97 5.29
N GLU A 101 5.30 -0.10 4.49
CA GLU A 101 6.26 -1.17 4.70
C GLU A 101 6.99 -1.45 3.41
N ALA A 102 8.31 -1.57 3.49
CA ALA A 102 9.20 -1.84 2.37
C ALA A 102 9.76 -3.26 2.49
N TYR A 103 9.63 -4.04 1.42
CA TYR A 103 10.08 -5.43 1.38
C TYR A 103 11.12 -5.65 0.29
N GLY A 104 12.11 -6.48 0.59
CA GLY A 104 13.10 -6.96 -0.36
C GLY A 104 12.55 -8.07 -1.26
N PRO A 105 13.26 -8.43 -2.34
CA PRO A 105 12.84 -9.52 -3.24
C PRO A 105 12.86 -10.91 -2.57
N GLY A 106 13.41 -11.02 -1.34
CA GLY A 106 13.35 -12.22 -0.52
C GLY A 106 12.11 -12.32 0.37
N GLY A 107 11.21 -11.32 0.35
CA GLY A 107 10.07 -11.25 1.26
C GLY A 107 10.39 -10.66 2.64
N ASP A 108 11.65 -10.34 2.90
CA ASP A 108 12.09 -9.75 4.16
C ASP A 108 11.66 -8.27 4.26
N LEU A 109 11.18 -7.88 5.45
CA LEU A 109 10.88 -6.49 5.77
C LEU A 109 12.19 -5.71 5.91
N LEU A 110 12.39 -4.73 5.03
CA LEU A 110 13.56 -3.85 5.05
C LEU A 110 13.35 -2.67 6.00
N ASP A 111 12.19 -2.04 5.91
CA ASP A 111 11.85 -0.85 6.68
C ASP A 111 10.34 -0.72 6.84
N ALA A 112 9.91 -0.09 7.92
CA ALA A 112 8.51 0.22 8.18
C ALA A 112 8.40 1.59 8.83
N TYR A 113 7.37 2.32 8.43
CA TYR A 113 7.02 3.61 8.99
C TYR A 113 5.53 3.63 9.32
N HIS A 114 5.20 4.28 10.44
CA HIS A 114 3.84 4.63 10.77
C HIS A 114 3.82 6.04 11.37
N SER A 115 3.01 6.94 10.80
CA SER A 115 2.97 8.33 11.26
C SER A 115 2.39 8.43 12.67
N CYS A 116 1.40 7.61 13.01
CA CYS A 116 0.91 7.45 14.37
C CYS A 116 0.52 6.01 14.71
N PRO A 117 1.40 5.17 15.30
CA PRO A 117 1.13 3.75 15.58
C PRO A 117 -0.14 3.47 16.40
N ASP A 118 -0.58 4.43 17.23
CA ASP A 118 -1.81 4.28 18.03
C ASP A 118 -3.10 4.55 17.23
N ALA A 119 -2.98 5.04 15.99
CA ALA A 119 -4.13 5.31 15.11
C ALA A 119 -5.05 4.11 14.91
N GLU A 120 -4.47 2.92 14.78
CA GLU A 120 -5.19 1.68 14.51
C GLU A 120 -5.74 1.02 15.79
N LYS A 121 -5.37 1.54 16.97
CA LYS A 121 -5.73 0.93 18.25
C LYS A 121 -7.14 1.29 18.70
N GLY A 122 -7.78 0.32 19.34
CA GLY A 122 -9.10 0.47 19.97
C GLY A 122 -9.06 1.29 21.26
N TYR A 123 -10.23 1.80 21.67
CA TYR A 123 -10.37 2.47 22.96
C TYR A 123 -10.06 1.52 24.12
N GLY A 124 -9.12 1.92 24.99
CA GLY A 124 -8.68 1.11 26.15
C GLY A 124 -7.58 0.10 25.83
N GLU A 125 -7.08 0.07 24.60
CA GLU A 125 -5.84 -0.63 24.27
C GLU A 125 -4.62 0.14 24.79
N ALA A 126 -3.50 -0.57 24.96
CA ALA A 126 -2.26 0.03 25.43
C ALA A 126 -1.61 0.85 24.31
N ASP A 127 -1.13 2.04 24.67
CA ASP A 127 -0.31 2.90 23.80
C ASP A 127 0.88 2.13 23.20
N ALA A 128 1.45 2.68 22.13
CA ALA A 128 2.60 2.12 21.45
C ALA A 128 3.76 1.93 22.41
N SER A 129 4.22 0.68 22.48
CA SER A 129 5.42 0.33 23.22
C SER A 129 6.65 0.95 22.57
N ASP A 130 7.72 1.16 23.33
CA ASP A 130 8.97 1.73 22.78
C ASP A 130 9.54 0.87 21.65
N GLU A 131 9.35 -0.46 21.71
CA GLU A 131 9.73 -1.38 20.64
C GLU A 131 8.92 -1.15 19.37
N GLU A 132 7.60 -0.94 19.50
CA GLU A 132 6.72 -0.63 18.37
C GLU A 132 7.05 0.72 17.73
N LEU A 133 7.32 1.73 18.57
CA LEU A 133 7.74 3.06 18.13
C LEU A 133 9.05 3.00 17.34
N GLU A 134 10.04 2.25 17.81
CA GLU A 134 11.32 2.12 17.11
C GLU A 134 11.18 1.28 15.84
N ARG A 135 10.41 0.18 15.87
CA ARG A 135 10.17 -0.69 14.70
C ARG A 135 9.50 0.06 13.55
N THR A 136 8.58 0.95 13.87
CA THR A 136 7.79 1.71 12.87
C THR A 136 8.35 3.10 12.63
N ARG A 137 9.62 3.36 12.99
CA ARG A 137 10.23 4.69 12.90
C ARG A 137 10.40 5.22 11.49
N GLY A 138 10.56 4.32 10.52
CA GLY A 138 11.01 4.61 9.18
C GLY A 138 12.46 5.08 9.14
N GLN A 139 13.21 4.59 8.17
CA GLN A 139 14.58 5.04 7.89
C GLN A 139 14.71 5.21 6.38
N ALA A 140 14.60 6.46 5.91
CA ALA A 140 14.59 6.78 4.48
C ALA A 140 15.81 6.19 3.74
N GLU A 141 16.97 6.14 4.40
CA GLU A 141 18.20 5.57 3.85
C GLU A 141 18.06 4.08 3.51
N LYS A 142 17.23 3.33 4.23
CA LYS A 142 16.98 1.91 3.93
C LYS A 142 16.18 1.71 2.65
N LEU A 143 15.38 2.70 2.23
CA LEU A 143 14.64 2.66 0.98
C LEU A 143 15.57 2.72 -0.25
N SER A 144 16.82 3.13 -0.08
CA SER A 144 17.84 3.03 -1.15
C SER A 144 18.06 1.59 -1.63
N ALA A 145 17.83 0.58 -0.79
CA ALA A 145 17.90 -0.84 -1.17
C ALA A 145 16.82 -1.23 -2.19
N LEU A 146 15.71 -0.48 -2.24
CA LEU A 146 14.68 -0.62 -3.26
C LEU A 146 15.08 0.05 -4.59
N GLY A 147 16.26 0.69 -4.64
CA GLY A 147 16.74 1.51 -5.76
C GLY A 147 15.92 2.78 -5.96
N VAL A 148 15.50 3.41 -4.87
CA VAL A 148 14.91 4.75 -4.85
C VAL A 148 16.00 5.77 -5.22
N GLU A 149 15.69 6.64 -6.17
CA GLU A 149 16.59 7.69 -6.68
C GLU A 149 16.18 9.10 -6.20
N GLY A 150 15.13 9.21 -5.38
CA GLY A 150 14.64 10.48 -4.83
C GLY A 150 15.56 11.12 -3.78
N ASP A 151 15.21 12.34 -3.36
CA ASP A 151 15.95 13.04 -2.32
C ASP A 151 15.65 12.41 -0.94
N LEU A 152 16.53 11.50 -0.51
CA LEU A 152 16.39 10.80 0.76
C LEU A 152 16.44 11.75 1.97
N GLY A 153 17.09 12.91 1.83
CA GLY A 153 17.14 13.91 2.89
C GLY A 153 15.80 14.64 3.04
N GLU A 154 15.18 15.00 1.93
CA GLU A 154 13.82 15.54 1.91
C GLU A 154 12.83 14.51 2.45
N LEU A 155 12.92 13.26 2.00
CA LEU A 155 12.07 12.17 2.46
C LEU A 155 12.19 11.95 3.98
N ALA A 156 13.41 11.90 4.51
CA ALA A 156 13.64 11.78 5.95
C ALA A 156 13.03 12.95 6.74
N SER A 157 13.09 14.17 6.20
CA SER A 157 12.45 15.34 6.82
C SER A 157 10.93 15.19 6.85
N VAL A 158 10.31 14.82 5.72
CA VAL A 158 8.85 14.62 5.63
C VAL A 158 8.37 13.55 6.60
N LEU A 159 9.03 12.38 6.65
CA LEU A 159 8.68 11.30 7.57
C LEU A 159 8.82 11.73 9.04
N LYS A 160 9.87 12.49 9.36
CA LYS A 160 10.09 12.99 10.72
C LYS A 160 9.04 14.00 11.13
N ASP A 161 8.73 14.96 10.28
CA ASP A 161 7.81 16.06 10.59
C ASP A 161 6.35 15.59 10.67
N ALA A 162 6.00 14.54 9.93
CA ALA A 162 4.67 13.94 9.95
C ALA A 162 4.45 12.90 11.05
N ARG A 163 5.47 12.57 11.84
CA ARG A 163 5.37 11.54 12.89
C ARG A 163 4.84 12.11 14.20
N ILE A 164 3.77 11.50 14.68
CA ILE A 164 3.23 11.64 16.03
C ILE A 164 3.30 10.27 16.70
N GLU A 165 4.22 10.12 17.66
CA GLU A 165 4.46 8.82 18.29
C GLU A 165 3.18 8.23 18.93
N ARG A 166 2.29 9.05 19.50
CA ARG A 166 1.01 8.62 20.10
C ARG A 166 -0.11 9.62 19.89
N LEU A 167 -1.35 9.14 19.71
CA LEU A 167 -2.53 10.02 19.60
C LEU A 167 -2.78 10.83 20.87
N ALA A 168 -2.50 10.28 22.05
CA ALA A 168 -2.64 11.00 23.32
C ALA A 168 -1.60 12.12 23.50
N ASP A 169 -0.46 12.02 22.80
CA ASP A 169 0.57 13.07 22.77
C ASP A 169 0.18 14.22 21.82
N HIS A 170 -0.97 14.11 21.12
CA HIS A 170 -1.56 15.18 20.33
C HIS A 170 -2.23 16.21 21.25
N ASP A 171 -1.72 17.44 21.22
CA ASP A 171 -2.32 18.55 21.96
C ASP A 171 -3.47 19.17 21.14
N VAL A 172 -4.70 19.03 21.64
CA VAL A 172 -5.94 19.56 21.02
C VAL A 172 -5.89 21.08 20.81
N GLY A 173 -4.99 21.79 21.51
CA GLY A 173 -4.73 23.22 21.36
C GLY A 173 -3.67 23.59 20.31
N SER A 174 -2.95 22.63 19.75
CA SER A 174 -1.94 22.85 18.72
C SER A 174 -2.55 22.76 17.32
N SER A 175 -2.27 23.73 16.46
CA SER A 175 -2.78 23.79 15.08
C SER A 175 -2.11 22.78 14.14
N ARG A 176 -1.43 21.74 14.67
CA ARG A 176 -0.82 20.67 13.87
C ARG A 176 -1.80 19.52 13.80
N PHE A 177 -2.73 19.61 12.86
CA PHE A 177 -3.34 18.41 12.32
C PHE A 177 -2.24 17.63 11.59
N VAL A 178 -2.18 16.31 11.78
CA VAL A 178 -1.42 15.47 10.86
C VAL A 178 -2.22 15.49 9.59
N ASP A 179 -1.89 16.36 8.66
CA ASP A 179 -2.29 16.13 7.28
C ASP A 179 -1.47 14.93 6.82
N ALA A 180 -2.08 13.74 6.74
CA ALA A 180 -1.41 12.56 6.19
C ALA A 180 -1.37 12.57 4.66
N GLU A 181 -2.21 13.38 4.01
CA GLU A 181 -2.30 13.45 2.56
C GLU A 181 -1.03 14.08 1.98
N GLU A 182 -0.58 15.23 2.51
CA GLU A 182 0.61 15.91 2.00
C GLU A 182 1.90 15.06 2.13
N PRO A 183 2.25 14.50 3.31
CA PRO A 183 3.38 13.59 3.47
C PRO A 183 3.26 12.33 2.62
N CYS A 184 2.07 11.75 2.48
CA CYS A 184 1.84 10.58 1.65
C CYS A 184 2.03 10.89 0.15
N ARG A 185 1.54 12.05 -0.31
CA ARG A 185 1.76 12.56 -1.67
C ARG A 185 3.25 12.77 -1.92
N LEU A 186 3.94 13.50 -1.04
CA LEU A 186 5.39 13.73 -1.15
C LEU A 186 6.17 12.41 -1.14
N PHE A 187 5.82 11.47 -0.26
CA PHE A 187 6.43 10.15 -0.23
C PHE A 187 6.30 9.44 -1.59
N ARG A 188 5.10 9.41 -2.17
CA ARG A 188 4.88 8.79 -3.49
C ARG A 188 5.64 9.49 -4.60
N GLU A 189 5.64 10.82 -4.63
CA GLU A 189 6.39 11.62 -5.61
C GLU A 189 7.89 11.28 -5.55
N GLN A 190 8.46 11.27 -4.34
CA GLN A 190 9.88 10.96 -4.14
C GLN A 190 10.25 9.53 -4.55
N LEU A 191 9.33 8.57 -4.39
CA LEU A 191 9.53 7.18 -4.81
C LEU A 191 9.10 6.91 -6.27
N GLY A 192 8.46 7.87 -6.95
CA GLY A 192 7.89 7.71 -8.29
C GLY A 192 6.74 6.71 -8.35
N LEU A 193 5.96 6.61 -7.28
CA LEU A 193 4.81 5.71 -7.18
C LEU A 193 3.62 6.24 -8.00
N SER A 194 2.62 5.39 -8.27
CA SER A 194 1.44 5.80 -9.04
C SER A 194 0.51 6.67 -8.20
N GLU A 195 0.20 7.87 -8.69
CA GLU A 195 -0.76 8.79 -8.07
C GLU A 195 -2.20 8.25 -8.10
N GLN A 196 -2.53 7.49 -9.14
CA GLN A 196 -3.85 6.87 -9.33
C GLN A 196 -4.26 5.94 -8.18
N ALA A 197 -3.30 5.49 -7.36
CA ALA A 197 -3.59 4.63 -6.22
C ALA A 197 -4.44 5.31 -5.13
N ASP A 198 -4.53 6.64 -5.12
CA ASP A 198 -5.34 7.39 -4.14
C ASP A 198 -6.83 7.36 -4.41
N GLU A 199 -7.22 7.17 -5.67
CA GLU A 199 -8.62 7.18 -6.10
C GLU A 199 -9.41 6.05 -5.42
N GLY A 200 -8.71 5.05 -4.87
CA GLY A 200 -9.33 3.89 -4.22
C GLY A 200 -9.87 2.88 -5.23
N PHE A 201 -10.31 1.73 -4.71
CA PHE A 201 -10.72 0.61 -5.56
C PHE A 201 -11.95 0.96 -6.40
N ASP A 202 -13.00 1.50 -5.78
CA ASP A 202 -14.29 1.74 -6.44
C ASP A 202 -14.17 2.75 -7.58
N ALA A 203 -13.50 3.88 -7.37
CA ALA A 203 -13.33 4.90 -8.40
C ALA A 203 -12.48 4.41 -9.58
N LEU A 204 -11.40 3.67 -9.32
CA LEU A 204 -10.59 3.07 -10.39
C LEU A 204 -11.33 1.96 -11.13
N TRP A 205 -12.17 1.20 -10.44
CA TRP A 205 -13.02 0.18 -11.05
C TRP A 205 -14.02 0.81 -12.01
N GLU A 206 -14.74 1.85 -11.58
CA GLU A 206 -15.66 2.62 -12.42
C GLU A 206 -14.96 3.19 -13.65
N LEU A 207 -13.78 3.80 -13.47
CA LEU A 207 -12.96 4.33 -14.55
C LEU A 207 -12.54 3.24 -15.57
N GLY A 208 -12.25 2.04 -15.08
CA GLY A 208 -11.89 0.89 -15.90
C GLY A 208 -13.04 0.41 -16.79
N LEU A 209 -14.28 0.43 -16.26
CA LEU A 209 -15.48 0.10 -17.01
C LEU A 209 -15.78 1.12 -18.12
N GLU A 210 -15.54 2.40 -17.87
CA GLU A 210 -15.83 3.47 -18.83
C GLU A 210 -14.84 3.55 -20.00
N LYS A 211 -13.54 3.36 -19.74
CA LYS A 211 -12.49 3.68 -20.72
C LYS A 211 -12.16 2.58 -21.72
N GLY A 212 -12.53 1.33 -21.46
CA GLY A 212 -12.47 0.23 -22.43
C GLY A 212 -11.11 0.01 -23.12
N ASP A 213 -9.99 0.40 -22.51
CA ASP A 213 -8.69 0.39 -23.20
C ASP A 213 -7.91 -0.91 -22.97
N GLU A 214 -7.14 -1.40 -23.94
CA GLU A 214 -6.42 -2.68 -23.86
C GLU A 214 -5.17 -2.60 -22.97
N ASP A 215 -4.67 -1.37 -22.72
CA ASP A 215 -3.60 -1.04 -21.79
C ASP A 215 -4.07 -0.71 -20.36
N SER A 216 -5.40 -0.61 -20.19
CA SER A 216 -6.06 -0.24 -18.93
C SER A 216 -5.87 -1.29 -17.82
N LEU A 217 -5.94 -0.77 -16.60
CA LEU A 217 -6.24 -1.47 -15.35
C LEU A 217 -6.67 -2.95 -15.53
N ARG A 218 -5.89 -3.89 -14.98
CA ARG A 218 -6.27 -5.31 -14.99
C ARG A 218 -7.04 -5.65 -13.73
N TYR A 219 -8.26 -6.14 -13.89
CA TYR A 219 -9.04 -6.68 -12.80
C TYR A 219 -8.73 -8.16 -12.61
N LEU A 220 -8.54 -8.57 -11.36
CA LEU A 220 -8.25 -9.94 -10.98
C LEU A 220 -9.24 -10.39 -9.89
N VAL A 221 -9.73 -11.61 -10.05
CA VAL A 221 -10.61 -12.26 -9.06
C VAL A 221 -10.02 -13.61 -8.68
N TYR A 222 -9.85 -13.83 -7.38
CA TYR A 222 -9.43 -15.10 -6.81
C TYR A 222 -10.55 -15.67 -5.95
N ALA A 223 -11.12 -16.79 -6.36
CA ALA A 223 -12.28 -17.39 -5.71
C ALA A 223 -11.93 -18.78 -5.14
N PRO A 224 -12.63 -19.23 -4.08
CA PRO A 224 -12.53 -20.61 -3.59
C PRO A 224 -13.03 -21.66 -4.60
#